data_AF-A0A962EED5-F1
#
_entry.id   AF-A0A962EED5-F1
#
_cell.length_a   1.000
_cell.length_b   1.000
_cell.length_c   1.000
_cell.angle_alpha   90.00
_cell.angle_beta   90.00
_cell.angle_gamma   90.00
#
_symmetry.space_group_name_H-M   'P 1'
#
loop_
_entity.id
_entity.type
_entity.pdbx_description
1 polymer ?
#
loop_
_entity_poly.entity_id
_entity_poly.type
_entity_poly.pdbx_seq_one_letter_code
_entity_poly.pdbx_strand_id
1 'polypeptide(L)'
;TACNGTLPQCHTTAYRDAVNALPGGLCGASDWRLPDVRELTTLQLQEPVTGTLKYIDPDYFPGTINNYWSKRPEAGAVASSDEAWTVGFGTPRNFLAPKTAARFVRLVRGGP
;
A
#
# COMPACT_ATOMS: atom_id res chain seq x y z
N THR A 1 9.71 11.01 15.96
CA THR A 1 8.82 12.16 15.74
C THR A 1 7.44 11.64 15.42
N ALA A 2 6.43 12.06 16.19
CA ALA A 2 5.05 11.58 16.04
C ALA A 2 4.42 12.11 14.73
N CYS A 3 3.50 11.36 14.14
CA CYS A 3 2.83 11.74 12.88
C CYS A 3 1.68 12.65 13.13
N ASN A 4 1.99 13.93 13.30
CA ASN A 4 0.98 14.94 13.59
C ASN A 4 0.07 14.52 14.77
N GLY A 5 0.66 13.85 15.78
CA GLY A 5 -0.05 13.33 16.95
C GLY A 5 -0.86 12.03 16.75
N THR A 6 -0.92 11.44 15.55
CA THR A 6 -1.75 10.25 15.28
C THR A 6 -1.03 8.92 15.44
N LEU A 7 0.28 8.89 15.23
CA LEU A 7 1.11 7.70 15.37
C LEU A 7 2.42 8.04 16.11
N PRO A 8 3.01 7.09 16.86
CA PRO A 8 4.28 7.31 17.55
C PRO A 8 5.45 7.54 16.57
N GLN A 9 5.39 6.96 15.37
CA GLN A 9 6.40 7.09 14.32
C GLN A 9 5.76 7.12 12.92
N CYS A 10 6.41 7.81 11.97
CA CYS A 10 5.90 8.04 10.61
C CYS A 10 6.44 7.09 9.58
N HIS A 11 6.08 5.83 9.76
CA HIS A 11 6.31 4.80 8.78
C HIS A 11 5.18 3.78 8.76
N THR A 12 5.11 3.04 7.67
CA THR A 12 4.05 2.08 7.35
C THR A 12 3.88 0.98 8.41
N THR A 13 4.97 0.55 9.05
CA THR A 13 4.96 -0.41 10.17
C THR A 13 4.16 0.12 11.37
N ALA A 14 4.35 1.37 11.77
CA ALA A 14 3.63 1.96 12.89
C ALA A 14 2.14 2.12 12.58
N TYR A 15 1.80 2.46 11.32
CA TYR A 15 0.41 2.50 10.87
C TYR A 15 -0.26 1.11 10.94
N ARG A 16 0.42 0.07 10.43
CA ARG A 16 -0.06 -1.32 10.54
C ARG A 16 -0.28 -1.73 12.00
N ASP A 17 0.69 -1.44 12.86
CA ASP A 17 0.61 -1.82 14.28
C ASP A 17 -0.53 -1.10 15.00
N ALA A 18 -0.74 0.19 14.70
CA ALA A 18 -1.87 0.95 15.23
C ALA A 18 -3.23 0.39 14.76
N VAL A 19 -3.36 0.00 13.49
CA VAL A 19 -4.58 -0.64 12.97
C VAL A 19 -4.86 -1.97 13.68
N ASN A 20 -3.84 -2.80 13.89
CA ASN A 20 -3.98 -4.07 14.59
C ASN A 20 -4.29 -3.92 16.09
N ALA A 21 -3.97 -2.77 16.68
CA ALA A 21 -4.24 -2.46 18.08
C ALA A 21 -5.63 -1.82 18.32
N LEU A 22 -6.44 -1.59 17.28
CA LEU A 22 -7.78 -1.01 17.43
C LEU A 22 -8.68 -1.90 18.31
N PRO A 23 -9.42 -1.33 19.29
CA PRO A 23 -10.39 -2.10 20.08
C PRO A 23 -11.43 -2.79 19.18
N GLY A 24 -11.60 -4.10 19.34
CA GLY A 24 -12.49 -4.90 18.50
C GLY A 24 -11.96 -5.20 17.09
N GLY A 25 -10.76 -4.70 16.74
CA GLY A 25 -10.14 -4.87 15.43
C GLY A 25 -10.82 -4.08 14.32
N LEU A 26 -10.06 -3.72 13.29
CA LEU A 26 -10.63 -3.12 12.08
C LEU A 26 -11.47 -4.17 11.35
N CYS A 27 -12.78 -3.93 11.23
CA CYS A 27 -13.74 -4.89 10.68
C CYS A 27 -13.71 -6.26 11.39
N GLY A 28 -13.49 -6.27 12.71
CA GLY A 28 -13.41 -7.52 13.49
C GLY A 28 -12.07 -8.25 13.40
N ALA A 29 -11.02 -7.58 12.91
CA ALA A 29 -9.73 -8.21 12.62
C ALA A 29 -8.49 -7.41 13.04
N SER A 30 -7.42 -8.15 13.34
CA SER A 30 -6.17 -7.60 13.91
C SER A 30 -4.88 -8.25 13.36
N ASP A 31 -4.96 -8.99 12.26
CA ASP A 31 -3.84 -9.64 11.56
C ASP A 31 -3.52 -8.93 10.23
N TRP A 32 -3.71 -7.61 10.18
CA TRP A 32 -3.40 -6.80 9.01
C TRP A 32 -1.90 -6.71 8.78
N ARG A 33 -1.48 -6.79 7.53
CA ARG A 33 -0.10 -6.65 7.09
C ARG A 33 0.01 -5.70 5.90
N LEU A 34 1.24 -5.24 5.64
CA LEU A 34 1.55 -4.60 4.37
C LEU A 34 1.47 -5.64 3.24
N PRO A 35 1.01 -5.24 2.04
CA PRO A 35 0.93 -6.12 0.88
C PRO A 35 2.30 -6.27 0.22
N ASP A 36 2.56 -7.37 -0.46
CA ASP A 36 3.67 -7.52 -1.40
C ASP A 36 3.37 -6.80 -2.73
N VAL A 37 4.42 -6.49 -3.49
CA VAL A 37 4.27 -5.81 -4.80
C VAL A 37 3.38 -6.61 -5.76
N ARG A 38 3.46 -7.95 -5.71
CA ARG A 38 2.67 -8.85 -6.54
C ARG A 38 1.18 -8.78 -6.21
N GLU A 39 0.83 -8.78 -4.93
CA GLU A 39 -0.57 -8.69 -4.48
C GLU A 39 -1.22 -7.37 -4.92
N LEU A 40 -0.49 -6.26 -4.84
CA LEU A 40 -1.01 -4.99 -5.36
C LEU A 40 -1.10 -5.00 -6.89
N THR A 41 -0.12 -5.60 -7.57
CA THR A 41 -0.10 -5.69 -9.03
C THR A 41 -1.25 -6.55 -9.58
N THR A 42 -1.66 -7.60 -8.86
CA THR A 42 -2.82 -8.42 -9.27
C THR A 42 -4.15 -7.67 -9.24
N LEU A 43 -4.21 -6.51 -8.56
CA LEU A 43 -5.38 -5.63 -8.57
C LEU A 43 -5.36 -4.61 -9.72
N GLN A 44 -4.22 -4.48 -10.42
CA GLN A 44 -4.04 -3.50 -11.48
C GLN A 44 -4.69 -3.97 -12.77
N LEU A 45 -5.52 -3.12 -13.37
CA LEU A 45 -6.09 -3.33 -14.69
C LEU A 45 -5.07 -2.95 -15.76
N GLN A 46 -5.10 -3.64 -16.90
CA GLN A 46 -4.25 -3.31 -18.06
C GLN A 46 -4.65 -1.97 -18.69
N GLU A 47 -5.96 -1.72 -18.77
CA GLU A 47 -6.55 -0.49 -19.29
C GLU A 47 -7.31 0.25 -18.18
N PRO A 48 -7.40 1.59 -18.23
CA PRO A 48 -8.16 2.32 -17.24
C PRO A 48 -9.66 2.03 -17.39
N VAL A 49 -10.39 2.05 -16.27
CA VAL A 49 -11.86 1.96 -16.30
C VAL A 49 -12.42 3.13 -17.09
N THR A 50 -13.31 2.84 -18.05
CA THR A 50 -13.89 3.83 -18.97
C THR A 50 -14.47 5.03 -18.21
N GLY A 51 -14.10 6.24 -18.66
CA GLY A 51 -14.53 7.47 -18.00
C GLY A 51 -13.74 7.84 -16.74
N THR A 52 -12.68 7.10 -16.41
CA THR A 52 -11.81 7.37 -15.25
C THR A 52 -10.33 7.34 -15.62
N LEU A 53 -9.48 7.78 -14.69
CA LEU A 53 -8.01 7.57 -14.74
C LEU A 53 -7.58 6.50 -13.74
N LYS A 54 -8.41 5.47 -13.53
CA LYS A 54 -8.17 4.41 -12.55
C LYS A 54 -7.86 3.08 -13.25
N TYR A 55 -6.72 2.50 -12.87
CA TYR A 55 -6.26 1.18 -13.30
C TYR A 55 -6.58 0.12 -12.25
N ILE A 56 -7.77 0.21 -11.66
CA ILE A 56 -8.31 -0.68 -10.63
C ILE A 56 -9.83 -0.56 -10.68
N ASP A 57 -10.55 -1.61 -10.31
CA ASP A 57 -12.00 -1.57 -10.13
C ASP A 57 -12.38 -0.57 -9.02
N PRO A 58 -13.02 0.58 -9.34
CA PRO A 58 -13.37 1.59 -8.35
C PRO A 58 -14.59 1.22 -7.49
N ASP A 59 -15.43 0.31 -7.97
CA ASP A 59 -16.63 -0.16 -7.24
C ASP A 59 -16.21 -1.15 -6.15
N TYR A 60 -15.25 -2.03 -6.46
CA TYR A 60 -14.70 -2.96 -5.48
C TYR A 60 -13.67 -2.31 -4.56
N PHE A 61 -12.91 -1.33 -5.05
CA PHE A 61 -11.87 -0.63 -4.29
C PHE A 61 -12.10 0.88 -4.22
N PRO A 62 -13.19 1.31 -3.55
CA PRO A 62 -13.51 2.73 -3.42
C PRO A 62 -12.40 3.48 -2.67
N GLY A 63 -12.20 4.75 -3.03
CA GLY A 63 -11.17 5.60 -2.43
C GLY A 63 -9.74 5.27 -2.88
N THR A 64 -9.55 4.46 -3.92
CA THR A 64 -8.21 4.26 -4.49
C THR A 64 -7.74 5.52 -5.20
N ILE A 65 -6.62 6.11 -4.75
CA ILE A 65 -6.16 7.41 -5.24
C ILE A 65 -5.07 7.24 -6.31
N ASN A 66 -3.90 6.75 -5.93
CA ASN A 66 -2.74 6.73 -6.82
C ASN A 66 -1.76 5.59 -6.50
N ASN A 67 -0.55 5.91 -6.04
CA ASN A 67 0.53 4.96 -5.79
C ASN A 67 0.52 4.45 -4.35
N TYR A 68 0.64 3.13 -4.16
CA TYR A 68 0.59 2.47 -2.86
C TYR A 68 1.91 1.78 -2.55
N TRP A 69 2.37 1.90 -1.31
CA TRP A 69 3.54 1.20 -0.81
C TRP A 69 3.28 -0.31 -0.69
N SER A 70 4.27 -1.12 -1.09
CA SER A 70 4.34 -2.54 -0.73
C SER A 70 5.40 -2.81 0.35
N LYS A 71 5.33 -3.96 1.00
CA LYS A 71 6.46 -4.54 1.74
C LYS A 71 7.50 -5.02 0.72
N ARG A 72 8.79 -4.84 1.01
CA ARG A 72 9.89 -5.52 0.29
C ARG A 72 9.95 -6.98 0.79
N PRO A 73 10.23 -8.01 -0.03
CA PRO A 73 11.39 -8.08 -0.93
C PRO A 73 11.08 -8.80 -2.27
N GLU A 74 11.16 -8.10 -3.40
CA GLU A 74 11.37 -8.85 -4.65
C GLU A 74 12.84 -9.25 -4.71
N ALA A 75 13.11 -10.56 -4.61
CA ALA A 75 14.45 -11.11 -4.81
C ALA A 75 14.95 -10.68 -6.20
N GLY A 76 16.09 -9.99 -6.25
CA GLY A 76 16.68 -9.49 -7.49
C GLY A 76 16.40 -8.01 -7.80
N ALA A 77 15.55 -7.31 -7.05
CA ALA A 77 15.43 -5.86 -7.17
C ALA A 77 16.69 -5.20 -6.59
N VAL A 78 17.52 -4.60 -7.46
CA VAL A 78 18.68 -3.76 -7.07
C VAL A 78 18.13 -2.46 -6.51
N ALA A 79 17.69 -2.51 -5.27
CA ALA A 79 16.98 -1.42 -4.65
C ALA A 79 17.76 -1.02 -3.40
N SER A 80 18.21 0.24 -3.35
CA SER A 80 19.00 0.77 -2.22
C SER A 80 18.25 0.59 -0.89
N SER A 81 18.91 0.68 0.26
CA SER A 81 18.24 0.59 1.58
C SER A 81 17.11 1.62 1.75
N ASP A 82 17.15 2.69 0.96
CA ASP A 82 16.34 3.88 1.12
C ASP A 82 15.14 3.93 0.18
N GLU A 83 14.94 2.92 -0.66
CA GLU A 83 13.81 2.84 -1.60
C GLU A 83 12.80 1.77 -1.19
N ALA A 84 11.61 1.77 -1.78
CA ALA A 84 10.66 0.67 -1.72
C ALA A 84 9.83 0.62 -3.00
N TRP A 85 9.22 -0.53 -3.26
CA TRP A 85 8.31 -0.67 -4.40
C TRP A 85 7.00 0.08 -4.16
N THR A 86 6.54 0.75 -5.20
CA THR A 86 5.21 1.33 -5.28
C THR A 86 4.45 0.73 -6.46
N VAL A 87 3.14 0.56 -6.28
CA VAL A 87 2.22 0.13 -7.34
C VAL A 87 1.22 1.25 -7.61
N GLY A 88 1.13 1.68 -8.87
CA GLY A 88 0.25 2.77 -9.29
C GLY A 88 -1.12 2.31 -9.73
N PHE A 89 -2.18 2.95 -9.23
CA PHE A 89 -3.55 2.78 -9.74
C PHE A 89 -4.08 4.03 -10.46
N GLY A 90 -3.32 5.13 -10.46
CA GLY A 90 -3.58 6.31 -11.31
C GLY A 90 -2.79 6.27 -12.63
N THR A 91 -1.72 5.48 -12.66
CA THR A 91 -0.94 5.12 -13.86
C THR A 91 -0.52 3.67 -13.67
N PRO A 92 -0.50 2.81 -14.71
CA PRO A 92 -0.23 1.38 -14.59
C PRO A 92 1.29 1.12 -14.50
N ARG A 93 1.96 1.80 -13.56
CA ARG A 93 3.42 1.78 -13.42
C ARG A 93 3.80 1.37 -12.02
N ASN A 94 4.71 0.41 -11.94
CA ASN A 94 5.33 -0.04 -10.72
C ASN A 94 6.79 0.39 -10.75
N PHE A 95 7.27 1.00 -9.68
CA PHE A 95 8.63 1.52 -9.63
C PHE A 95 9.14 1.62 -8.20
N LEU A 96 10.46 1.64 -8.06
CA LEU A 96 11.14 1.95 -6.82
C LEU A 96 11.07 3.45 -6.56
N ALA A 97 10.67 3.82 -5.34
CA ALA A 97 10.63 5.21 -4.91
C ALA A 97 11.35 5.35 -3.56
N PRO A 98 11.96 6.53 -3.28
CA PRO A 98 12.52 6.81 -1.96
C PRO A 98 11.47 6.65 -0.86
N LYS A 99 11.82 5.99 0.25
CA LYS A 99 10.93 5.78 1.41
C LYS A 99 10.46 7.09 2.06
N THR A 100 11.14 8.20 1.76
CA THR A 100 10.77 9.56 2.17
C THR A 100 9.61 10.14 1.34
N ALA A 101 9.29 9.56 0.18
CA ALA A 101 8.21 10.04 -0.67
C ALA A 101 6.84 9.77 -0.03
N ALA A 102 5.92 10.74 -0.12
CA ALA A 102 4.55 10.53 0.30
C ALA A 102 3.83 9.57 -0.67
N ARG A 103 3.34 8.43 -0.16
CA ARG A 103 2.52 7.46 -0.89
C ARG A 103 1.46 6.89 0.04
N PHE A 104 0.45 6.28 -0.56
CA PHE A 104 -0.65 5.68 0.18
C PHE A 104 -0.29 4.29 0.72
N VAL A 105 -1.02 3.84 1.72
CA VAL A 105 -0.91 2.49 2.28
C VAL A 105 -2.28 1.85 2.23
N ARG A 106 -2.33 0.60 1.79
CA ARG A 106 -3.48 -0.29 1.93
C ARG A 106 -2.98 -1.54 2.63
N LEU A 107 -3.64 -1.92 3.71
CA LEU A 107 -3.32 -3.17 4.40
C LEU A 107 -4.12 -4.33 3.80
N VAL A 108 -3.55 -5.52 3.88
CA VAL A 108 -4.16 -6.78 3.45
C VAL A 108 -4.13 -7.79 4.61
N ARG A 109 -4.90 -8.86 4.49
CA ARG A 109 -4.96 -9.97 5.45
C ARG A 109 -4.87 -11.30 4.70
N GLY A 110 -4.54 -12.37 5.41
CA GLY A 110 -4.35 -13.70 4.82
C GLY A 110 -2.97 -13.90 4.17
N GLY A 111 -2.82 -15.01 3.46
CA GLY A 111 -1.53 -15.46 2.91
C GLY A 111 -1.11 -14.70 1.64
N PRO A 112 0.21 -14.65 1.35
CA PRO A 112 0.70 -14.65 -0.02
C PRO A 112 0.56 -16.03 -0.69
#